data_AF-A0A2V6P495-F1
#
_entry.id   AF-A0A2V6P495-F1
#
_cell.length_a   1.000
_cell.length_b   1.000
_cell.length_c   1.000
_cell.angle_alpha   90.00
_cell.angle_beta   90.00
_cell.angle_gamma   90.00
#
_symmetry.space_group_name_H-M   'P 1'
#
loop_
_entity.id
_entity.type
_entity.pdbx_description
1 polymer ?
#
loop_
_entity_poly.entity_id
_entity_poly.type
_entity_poly.pdbx_seq_one_letter_code
_entity_poly.pdbx_strand_id
1 'polypeptide(L)'
;MKRNQITRDPRLKHLDLVDISKEVFDLAGSYSGIEYSNPLRDPRVTTFVQDGRFFLQASPDRYDIITGEPPPLKVAGTVNLYTKQFFELMHDRLKDGGIATFWLPISQLTTDETKAILRAFHNVFPSASVWATCDLEWIMMGSKGPFQQPDTAVGSLILERREDALRLWPDRY
;
A
#
# COMPACT_ATOMS: atom_id res chain seq x y z
N MET A 1 -4.54 -6.34 13.41
CA MET A 1 -3.08 -6.48 13.57
C MET A 1 -2.49 -6.69 12.18
N LYS A 2 -1.82 -5.68 11.59
CA LYS A 2 -1.30 -5.78 10.21
C LYS A 2 -0.04 -6.66 10.22
N ARG A 3 -0.12 -7.83 9.58
CA ARG A 3 1.03 -8.71 9.33
C ARG A 3 1.98 -8.01 8.34
N ASN A 4 3.28 -7.98 8.63
CA ASN A 4 4.25 -7.56 7.63
C ASN A 4 4.54 -8.74 6.66
N GLN A 5 3.94 -8.68 5.47
CA GLN A 5 3.99 -9.77 4.50
C GLN A 5 5.06 -9.58 3.42
N ILE A 6 5.54 -8.35 3.19
CA ILE A 6 6.40 -8.04 2.04
C ILE A 6 7.79 -8.66 2.21
N THR A 7 8.40 -8.55 3.39
CA THR A 7 9.74 -9.11 3.66
C THR A 7 9.76 -10.65 3.67
N ARG A 8 8.59 -11.31 3.69
CA ARG A 8 8.50 -12.78 3.61
C ARG A 8 8.53 -13.31 2.18
N ASP A 9 8.38 -12.44 1.17
CA ASP A 9 8.47 -12.86 -0.23
C ASP A 9 9.95 -13.08 -0.62
N PRO A 10 10.34 -14.30 -1.06
CA PRO A 10 11.71 -14.58 -1.48
C PRO A 10 12.11 -13.83 -2.76
N ARG A 11 11.14 -13.34 -3.55
CA ARG A 11 11.39 -12.57 -4.78
C ARG A 11 11.70 -11.10 -4.51
N LEU A 12 11.44 -10.61 -3.30
CA LEU A 12 11.78 -9.24 -2.91
C LEU A 12 13.30 -9.05 -3.01
N LYS A 13 13.73 -8.08 -3.81
CA LYS A 13 15.14 -7.70 -3.97
C LYS A 13 15.52 -6.52 -3.11
N HIS A 14 14.61 -5.56 -2.95
CA HIS A 14 14.84 -4.29 -2.26
C HIS A 14 13.50 -3.71 -1.78
N LEU A 15 13.49 -3.05 -0.62
CA LEU A 15 12.35 -2.35 -0.06
C LEU A 15 12.79 -1.01 0.55
N ASP A 16 12.28 0.09 0.01
CA ASP A 16 12.40 1.40 0.63
C ASP A 16 11.19 1.66 1.52
N LEU A 17 11.45 1.85 2.82
CA LEU A 17 10.44 2.19 3.82
C LEU A 17 10.59 3.66 4.18
N VAL A 18 9.57 4.45 3.87
CA VAL A 18 9.58 5.90 4.07
C VAL A 18 8.53 6.26 5.11
N ASP A 19 8.95 6.93 6.18
CA ASP A 19 8.06 7.49 7.19
C ASP A 19 8.57 8.87 7.61
N ILE A 20 7.66 9.81 7.87
CA ILE A 20 8.03 11.16 8.30
C ILE A 20 8.52 11.17 9.76
N SER A 21 8.06 10.21 10.57
CA SER A 21 8.38 10.12 11.99
C SER A 21 9.52 9.14 12.22
N LYS A 22 10.62 9.65 12.78
CA LYS A 22 11.73 8.80 13.21
C LYS A 22 11.29 7.81 14.29
N GLU A 23 10.35 8.22 15.14
CA GLU A 23 9.84 7.45 16.26
C GLU A 23 9.17 6.15 15.81
N VAL A 24 8.55 6.12 14.62
CA VAL A 24 8.00 4.88 14.03
C VAL A 24 9.10 3.83 13.85
N PHE A 25 10.28 4.23 13.39
CA PHE A 25 11.42 3.34 13.25
C PHE A 25 12.02 2.93 14.59
N ASP A 26 12.17 3.88 15.52
CA ASP A 26 12.73 3.62 16.85
C ASP A 26 11.85 2.63 17.65
N LEU A 27 10.53 2.72 17.51
CA LEU A 27 9.59 1.82 18.18
C LEU A 27 9.53 0.43 17.53
N ALA A 28 9.89 0.27 16.26
CA ALA A 28 9.77 -1.01 15.56
C ALA A 28 10.51 -2.16 16.29
N GLY A 29 11.62 -1.85 16.95
CA GLY A 29 12.36 -2.81 17.78
C GLY A 29 11.65 -3.27 19.06
N SER A 30 10.76 -2.43 19.60
CA SER A 30 10.03 -2.68 20.85
C SER A 30 8.72 -3.45 20.67
N TYR A 31 8.18 -3.49 19.45
CA TYR A 31 6.99 -4.30 19.19
C TYR A 31 7.31 -5.78 19.34
N SER A 32 6.50 -6.45 20.16
CA SER A 32 6.57 -7.90 20.36
C SER A 32 5.17 -8.48 20.24
N GLY A 33 5.05 -9.57 19.49
CA GLY A 33 3.80 -10.25 19.23
C GLY A 33 4.09 -11.53 18.47
N ILE A 34 3.23 -12.55 18.64
CA ILE A 34 3.46 -13.93 18.18
C ILE A 34 3.81 -14.00 16.68
N GLU A 35 3.36 -13.04 15.87
CA GLU A 35 3.59 -13.00 14.43
C GLU A 35 4.33 -11.74 13.95
N TYR A 36 4.85 -10.91 14.86
CA TYR A 36 5.59 -9.71 14.48
C TYR A 36 7.05 -10.03 14.21
N SER A 37 7.51 -9.69 13.01
CA SER A 37 8.91 -9.68 12.62
C SER A 37 9.27 -8.24 12.27
N ASN A 38 10.26 -7.67 12.97
CA ASN A 38 10.72 -6.32 12.71
C ASN A 38 11.30 -6.21 11.27
N PRO A 39 10.65 -5.50 10.33
CA PRO A 39 11.15 -5.35 8.96
C PRO A 39 12.55 -4.75 8.90
N LEU A 40 12.91 -3.90 9.87
CA LEU A 40 14.17 -3.15 9.87
C LEU A 40 15.39 -4.05 10.06
N ARG A 41 15.19 -5.34 10.36
CA ARG A 41 16.26 -6.34 10.45
C ARG A 41 16.53 -7.05 9.13
N ASP A 42 15.68 -6.90 8.13
CA ASP A 42 15.89 -7.51 6.81
C ASP A 42 16.93 -6.69 6.02
N PRO A 43 18.02 -7.30 5.54
CA PRO A 43 19.10 -6.58 4.84
C PRO A 43 18.66 -5.96 3.51
N ARG A 44 17.48 -6.31 2.99
CA ARG A 44 16.90 -5.72 1.77
C ARG A 44 16.12 -4.44 2.05
N VAL A 45 15.99 -4.02 3.31
CA VAL A 45 15.21 -2.86 3.72
C VAL A 45 16.11 -1.65 3.92
N THR A 46 15.78 -0.54 3.26
CA THR A 46 16.38 0.78 3.50
C THR A 46 15.32 1.73 4.03
N THR A 47 15.63 2.47 5.10
CA THR A 47 14.68 3.37 5.75
C THR A 47 15.00 4.82 5.46
N PHE A 48 13.97 5.62 5.21
CA PHE A 48 14.08 7.07 5.03
C PHE A 48 13.14 7.79 6.00
N VAL A 49 13.71 8.63 6.86
CA VAL A 49 12.93 9.57 7.70
C VAL A 49 12.62 10.80 6.85
N GLN A 50 11.51 10.76 6.11
CA GLN A 50 11.17 11.77 5.11
C GLN A 50 9.66 11.80 4.83
N ASP A 51 9.17 12.96 4.39
CA ASP A 51 7.83 13.04 3.80
C ASP A 51 7.76 12.21 2.50
N GLY A 52 6.76 11.31 2.41
CA GLY A 52 6.63 10.38 1.28
C GLY A 52 6.41 11.06 -0.07
N ARG A 53 5.71 12.21 -0.09
CA ARG A 53 5.54 13.00 -1.32
C ARG A 53 6.87 13.60 -1.76
N PHE A 54 7.62 14.20 -0.84
CA PHE A 54 8.94 14.73 -1.13
C PHE A 54 9.91 13.63 -1.56
N PHE A 55 9.85 12.45 -0.94
CA PHE A 55 10.64 11.28 -1.36
C PHE A 55 10.36 10.89 -2.81
N LEU A 56 9.10 10.70 -3.21
CA LEU A 56 8.76 10.38 -4.60
C LEU A 56 9.13 11.50 -5.58
N GLN A 57 9.08 12.76 -5.14
CA GLN A 57 9.50 13.89 -5.97
C GLN A 57 11.02 13.87 -6.21
N ALA A 58 11.82 13.59 -5.18
CA ALA A 58 13.28 13.68 -5.23
C ALA A 58 13.99 12.38 -5.69
N SER A 59 13.42 11.21 -5.40
CA SER A 59 14.04 9.91 -5.70
C SER A 59 14.17 9.72 -7.21
N PRO A 60 15.32 9.32 -7.76
CA PRO A 60 15.44 8.97 -9.18
C PRO A 60 14.85 7.59 -9.50
N ASP A 61 14.61 6.77 -8.49
CA ASP A 61 14.31 5.35 -8.65
C ASP A 61 12.89 5.08 -9.12
N ARG A 62 12.69 3.88 -9.68
CA ARG A 62 11.37 3.37 -10.05
C ARG A 62 11.11 2.01 -9.43
N TYR A 63 9.86 1.76 -9.09
CA TYR A 63 9.43 0.61 -8.30
C TYR A 63 8.48 -0.29 -9.08
N ASP A 64 8.52 -1.58 -8.79
CA ASP A 64 7.52 -2.55 -9.27
C ASP A 64 6.20 -2.39 -8.51
N ILE A 65 6.27 -2.00 -7.22
CA ILE A 65 5.12 -1.74 -6.36
C ILE A 65 5.38 -0.48 -5.54
N ILE A 66 4.40 0.42 -5.47
CA ILE A 66 4.35 1.51 -4.48
C ILE A 66 3.08 1.32 -3.66
N THR A 67 3.22 1.25 -2.34
CA THR A 67 2.07 1.16 -1.44
C THR A 67 2.10 2.27 -0.40
N GLY A 68 0.94 2.82 -0.06
CA GLY A 68 0.82 3.88 0.93
C GLY A 68 -0.35 3.68 1.90
N GLU A 69 -0.05 3.81 3.18
CA GLU A 69 -1.01 3.83 4.29
C GLU A 69 -0.78 5.11 5.11
N PRO A 70 -1.18 6.28 4.59
CA PRO A 70 -0.94 7.54 5.27
C PRO A 70 -1.70 7.60 6.61
N PRO A 71 -1.31 8.48 7.55
CA PRO A 71 -2.07 8.71 8.78
C PRO A 71 -3.51 9.17 8.48
N PRO A 72 -4.41 9.20 9.49
CA PRO A 72 -5.79 9.66 9.30
C PRO A 72 -5.88 11.04 8.61
N LEU A 73 -6.86 11.19 7.72
CA LEU A 73 -7.03 12.35 6.84
C LEU A 73 -7.21 13.69 7.56
N LYS A 74 -7.63 13.66 8.83
CA LYS A 74 -7.86 14.85 9.66
C LYS A 74 -6.57 15.45 10.25
N VAL A 75 -5.41 14.87 9.96
CA VAL A 75 -4.11 15.43 10.31
C VAL A 75 -3.67 16.42 9.22
N ALA A 76 -3.19 17.60 9.63
CA ALA A 76 -2.71 18.62 8.71
C ALA A 76 -1.62 18.06 7.77
N GLY A 77 -1.75 18.33 6.48
CA GLY A 77 -0.81 17.87 5.45
C GLY A 77 -1.12 16.50 4.83
N THR A 78 -1.88 15.62 5.50
CA THR A 78 -2.24 14.29 4.96
C THR A 78 -3.06 14.38 3.68
N VAL A 79 -3.93 15.39 3.58
CA VAL A 79 -4.76 15.64 2.38
C VAL A 79 -3.93 15.79 1.09
N ASN A 80 -2.67 16.23 1.20
CA ASN A 80 -1.77 16.38 0.05
C ASN A 80 -1.42 15.04 -0.61
N LEU A 81 -1.58 13.92 0.12
CA LEU A 81 -1.37 12.55 -0.35
C LEU A 81 -2.62 11.97 -1.06
N TYR A 82 -3.71 12.72 -1.15
CA TYR A 82 -4.95 12.32 -1.84
C TYR A 82 -5.26 13.23 -3.03
N THR A 83 -4.22 13.85 -3.59
CA THR A 83 -4.31 14.78 -4.72
C THR A 83 -3.92 14.09 -6.03
N LYS A 84 -4.45 14.60 -7.15
CA LYS A 84 -4.04 14.14 -8.48
C LYS A 84 -2.52 14.21 -8.65
N GLN A 85 -1.89 15.29 -8.21
CA GLN A 85 -0.45 15.51 -8.33
C GLN A 85 0.36 14.47 -7.54
N PHE A 86 -0.13 14.03 -6.39
CA PHE A 86 0.55 12.95 -5.65
C PHE A 86 0.40 11.61 -6.35
N PHE A 87 -0.79 11.31 -6.88
CA PHE A 87 -0.98 10.10 -7.68
C PHE A 87 -0.13 10.12 -8.96
N GLU A 88 0.04 11.27 -9.61
CA GLU A 88 0.96 11.46 -10.74
C GLU A 88 2.42 11.14 -10.33
N LEU A 89 2.87 11.61 -9.17
CA LEU A 89 4.19 11.23 -8.63
C LEU A 89 4.32 9.73 -8.40
N MET A 90 3.30 9.07 -7.83
CA MET A 90 3.30 7.60 -7.69
C MET A 90 3.41 6.92 -9.06
N HIS A 91 2.56 7.30 -10.01
CA HIS A 91 2.53 6.74 -11.36
C HIS A 91 3.89 6.88 -12.05
N ASP A 92 4.50 8.06 -11.97
CA ASP A 92 5.78 8.34 -12.61
C ASP A 92 6.90 7.50 -11.98
N ARG A 93 6.86 7.23 -10.67
CA ARG A 93 7.82 6.36 -10.00
C ARG A 93 7.53 4.88 -10.15
N LEU A 94 6.50 4.47 -10.88
CA LEU A 94 6.33 3.07 -11.26
C LEU A 94 7.14 2.73 -12.52
N LYS A 95 7.69 1.50 -12.51
CA LYS A 95 8.10 0.82 -13.75
C LYS A 95 6.88 0.46 -14.58
N ASP A 96 7.08 0.18 -15.86
CA ASP A 96 5.98 -0.27 -16.72
C ASP A 96 5.43 -1.61 -16.22
N GLY A 97 4.10 -1.72 -16.14
CA GLY A 97 3.42 -2.85 -15.48
C GLY A 97 3.41 -2.78 -13.94
N GLY A 98 4.06 -1.77 -13.34
CA GLY A 98 4.08 -1.58 -11.90
C GLY A 98 2.72 -1.21 -11.31
N ILE A 99 2.54 -1.48 -10.02
CA ILE A 99 1.26 -1.32 -9.31
C ILE A 99 1.39 -0.30 -8.18
N ALA A 100 0.44 0.63 -8.11
CA ALA A 100 0.20 1.48 -6.95
C ALA A 100 -0.98 0.94 -6.13
N THR A 101 -0.81 0.79 -4.82
CA THR A 101 -1.90 0.53 -3.88
C THR A 101 -1.96 1.63 -2.83
N PHE A 102 -3.15 2.13 -2.53
CA PHE A 102 -3.29 3.24 -1.60
C PHE A 102 -4.55 3.10 -0.76
N TRP A 103 -4.40 3.24 0.55
CA TRP A 103 -5.51 3.15 1.49
C TRP A 103 -6.45 4.35 1.35
N LEU A 104 -7.77 4.08 1.42
CA LEU A 104 -8.84 5.06 1.35
C LEU A 104 -9.82 4.85 2.52
N PRO A 105 -9.69 5.61 3.61
CA PRO A 105 -10.57 5.50 4.77
C PRO A 105 -11.90 6.23 4.55
N ILE A 106 -12.82 5.61 3.80
CA ILE A 106 -14.09 6.25 3.42
C ILE A 106 -14.97 6.57 4.64
N SER A 107 -14.75 5.91 5.78
CA SER A 107 -15.41 6.23 7.06
C SER A 107 -15.12 7.65 7.56
N GLN A 108 -14.03 8.27 7.09
CA GLN A 108 -13.59 9.61 7.49
C GLN A 108 -13.93 10.69 6.47
N LEU A 109 -14.56 10.31 5.35
CA LEU A 109 -14.81 11.15 4.19
C LEU A 109 -16.30 11.32 3.94
N THR A 110 -16.68 12.46 3.38
CA THR A 110 -17.97 12.63 2.74
C THR A 110 -18.01 11.87 1.41
N THR A 111 -19.23 11.65 0.90
CA THR A 111 -19.44 11.06 -0.43
C THR A 111 -18.76 11.86 -1.54
N ASP A 112 -18.78 13.19 -1.45
CA ASP A 112 -18.22 14.05 -2.50
C ASP A 112 -16.69 14.09 -2.46
N GLU A 113 -16.09 14.12 -1.27
CA GLU A 113 -14.63 13.96 -1.12
C GLU A 113 -14.17 12.60 -1.65
N THR A 114 -14.89 11.53 -1.31
CA THR A 114 -14.59 10.17 -1.80
C THR A 114 -14.64 10.13 -3.33
N LYS A 115 -15.69 10.67 -3.95
CA LYS A 115 -15.82 10.75 -5.42
C LYS A 115 -14.70 11.58 -6.04
N ALA A 116 -14.31 12.68 -5.42
CA ALA A 116 -13.24 13.54 -5.91
C ALA A 116 -11.88 12.82 -5.90
N ILE A 117 -11.56 12.12 -4.81
CA ILE A 117 -10.33 11.33 -4.67
C ILE A 117 -10.30 10.19 -5.68
N LEU A 118 -11.39 9.41 -5.79
CA LEU A 118 -11.48 8.30 -6.75
C LEU A 118 -11.34 8.78 -8.19
N ARG A 119 -11.95 9.93 -8.53
CA ARG A 119 -11.79 10.55 -9.85
C ARG A 119 -10.35 10.99 -10.10
N ALA A 120 -9.71 11.62 -9.12
CA ALA A 120 -8.31 12.03 -9.23
C ALA A 120 -7.39 10.82 -9.46
N PHE A 121 -7.60 9.74 -8.72
CA PHE A 121 -6.86 8.48 -8.87
C PHE A 121 -7.08 7.86 -10.25
N HIS A 122 -8.34 7.70 -10.68
CA HIS A 122 -8.69 7.12 -11.97
C HIS A 122 -8.14 7.93 -13.17
N ASN A 123 -8.11 9.26 -13.06
CA ASN A 123 -7.56 10.12 -14.10
C ASN A 123 -6.04 9.92 -14.30
N VAL A 124 -5.33 9.43 -13.27
CA VAL A 124 -3.89 9.12 -13.35
C VAL A 124 -3.67 7.65 -13.72
N PHE A 125 -4.53 6.76 -13.22
CA PHE A 125 -4.49 5.32 -13.47
C PHE A 125 -5.76 4.89 -14.21
N PRO A 126 -5.79 4.93 -15.56
CA PRO A 126 -6.95 4.46 -16.33
C PRO A 126 -7.27 2.99 -16.06
N SER A 127 -6.25 2.19 -15.80
CA SER A 127 -6.37 0.83 -15.27
C SER A 127 -6.39 0.90 -13.75
N ALA A 128 -7.56 1.19 -13.17
CA ALA A 128 -7.76 1.24 -11.73
C ALA A 128 -8.90 0.32 -11.28
N SER A 129 -8.78 -0.17 -10.04
CA SER A 129 -9.82 -0.89 -9.32
C SER A 129 -9.90 -0.39 -7.87
N VAL A 130 -11.06 -0.55 -7.25
CA VAL A 130 -11.27 -0.26 -5.83
C VAL A 130 -11.70 -1.56 -5.17
N TRP A 131 -11.00 -1.91 -4.11
CA TRP A 131 -11.25 -3.11 -3.32
C TRP A 131 -11.92 -2.67 -2.03
N ALA A 132 -13.20 -3.00 -1.92
CA ALA A 132 -14.05 -2.59 -0.82
C ALA A 132 -14.27 -3.76 0.16
N THR A 133 -14.13 -3.46 1.44
CA THR A 133 -14.45 -4.35 2.55
C THR A 133 -15.59 -3.76 3.38
N CYS A 134 -16.25 -4.59 4.19
CA CYS A 134 -17.42 -4.19 4.98
C CYS A 134 -17.10 -3.14 6.06
N ASP A 135 -15.84 -2.98 6.43
CA ASP A 135 -15.35 -2.10 7.50
C ASP A 135 -15.03 -0.68 7.04
N LEU A 136 -15.41 -0.29 5.81
CA LEU A 136 -15.22 1.06 5.26
C LEU A 136 -13.73 1.44 5.09
N GLU A 137 -12.84 0.45 5.04
CA GLU A 137 -11.40 0.59 4.83
C GLU A 137 -11.03 0.13 3.42
N TRP A 138 -11.23 1.00 2.44
CA TRP A 138 -11.06 0.64 1.04
C TRP A 138 -9.60 0.74 0.59
N ILE A 139 -9.25 -0.01 -0.44
CA ILE A 139 -7.96 0.08 -1.13
C ILE A 139 -8.19 0.50 -2.57
N MET A 140 -7.54 1.59 -2.99
CA MET A 140 -7.38 1.94 -4.39
C MET A 140 -6.19 1.19 -4.96
N MET A 141 -6.35 0.61 -6.15
CA MET A 141 -5.27 -0.07 -6.86
C MET A 141 -5.24 0.42 -8.31
N GLY A 142 -4.06 0.79 -8.79
CA GLY A 142 -3.84 1.24 -10.16
C GLY A 142 -2.57 0.66 -10.75
N SER A 143 -2.53 0.44 -12.06
CA SER A 143 -1.34 -0.05 -12.77
C SER A 143 -0.83 0.96 -13.80
N LYS A 144 0.49 0.98 -14.01
CA LYS A 144 1.12 1.72 -15.11
C LYS A 144 1.03 0.87 -16.38
N GLY A 145 0.01 1.14 -17.18
CA GLY A 145 -0.40 0.29 -18.30
C GLY A 145 -1.49 -0.71 -17.90
N PRO A 146 -1.92 -1.61 -18.80
CA PRO A 146 -2.95 -2.59 -18.52
C PRO A 146 -2.56 -3.51 -17.35
N PHE A 147 -3.53 -3.90 -16.52
CA PHE A 147 -3.30 -4.95 -15.53
C PHE A 147 -2.84 -6.22 -16.25
N GLN A 148 -1.66 -6.71 -15.88
CA GLN A 148 -1.22 -8.03 -16.28
C GLN A 148 -2.08 -9.06 -15.54
N GLN A 149 -2.57 -10.08 -16.25
CA GLN A 149 -3.25 -11.18 -15.56
C GLN A 149 -2.28 -11.80 -14.56
N PRO A 150 -2.75 -12.12 -13.34
CA PRO A 150 -1.92 -12.83 -12.39
C PRO A 150 -1.41 -14.11 -13.05
N ASP A 151 -0.13 -14.41 -12.85
CA ASP A 151 0.41 -15.73 -13.17
C ASP A 151 -0.49 -16.79 -12.51
N THR A 152 -0.95 -17.77 -13.28
CA THR A 152 -1.93 -18.77 -12.83
C THR A 152 -1.45 -19.53 -11.59
N ALA A 153 -0.12 -19.63 -11.39
CA ALA A 153 0.50 -20.18 -10.19
C ALA A 153 0.26 -19.35 -8.91
N VAL A 154 0.07 -18.03 -9.02
CA VAL A 154 -0.30 -17.17 -7.87
C VAL A 154 -1.80 -17.32 -7.55
N GLY A 155 -2.64 -17.55 -8.56
CA GLY A 155 -4.06 -17.82 -8.37
C GLY A 155 -4.33 -19.06 -7.52
N SER A 156 -3.58 -20.15 -7.73
CA SER A 156 -3.69 -21.38 -6.92
C SER A 156 -3.26 -21.19 -5.47
N LEU A 157 -2.20 -20.41 -5.22
CA LEU A 157 -1.71 -20.12 -3.86
C LEU A 157 -2.70 -19.28 -3.02
N ILE A 158 -3.48 -18.42 -3.65
CA ILE A 158 -4.51 -17.61 -2.97
C ILE A 158 -5.72 -18.48 -2.60
N LEU A 159 -6.09 -19.44 -3.46
CA LEU A 159 -7.20 -20.36 -3.20
C LEU A 159 -6.86 -21.35 -2.08
N GLU A 160 -5.66 -21.92 -2.07
CA GLU A 160 -5.19 -22.80 -0.99
C GLU A 160 -5.20 -22.07 0.37
N ARG A 161 -4.69 -20.82 0.40
CA ARG A 161 -4.72 -20.00 1.62
C ARG A 161 -6.12 -19.59 2.06
N ARG A 162 -7.08 -19.48 1.13
CA ARG A 162 -8.50 -19.22 1.45
C ARG A 162 -9.12 -20.43 2.13
N GLU A 163 -8.83 -21.64 1.68
CA GLU A 163 -9.32 -22.88 2.33
C GLU A 163 -8.73 -23.06 3.73
N ASP A 164 -7.44 -22.75 3.91
CA ASP A 164 -6.80 -22.78 5.23
C ASP A 164 -7.37 -21.72 6.17
N ALA A 165 -7.67 -20.51 5.68
CA ALA A 165 -8.30 -19.46 6.46
C ALA A 165 -9.74 -19.81 6.87
N LEU A 166 -10.50 -20.46 5.99
CA LEU A 166 -11.86 -20.95 6.28
C LEU A 166 -11.87 -22.12 7.27
N ARG A 167 -10.83 -22.96 7.28
CA ARG A 167 -10.63 -24.00 8.32
C ARG A 167 -10.31 -23.43 9.69
N LEU A 168 -9.59 -22.30 9.74
CA LEU A 168 -9.14 -21.67 10.99
C LEU A 168 -10.20 -20.77 11.65
N TRP A 169 -11.21 -20.31 10.89
CA TRP A 169 -12.33 -19.52 11.42
C TRP A 169 -13.66 -19.89 10.73
N PRO A 170 -14.34 -20.96 11.20
CA PRO A 170 -15.56 -21.45 10.56
C PRO A 170 -16.80 -20.55 10.79
N ASP A 171 -16.85 -19.75 11.86
CA ASP A 171 -18.09 -19.12 12.34
C ASP A 171 -18.30 -17.65 11.91
N ARG A 172 -17.94 -17.28 10.68
CA ARG A 172 -18.32 -15.98 10.12
C ARG A 172 -19.09 -16.10 8.82
N TYR A 173 -20.25 -16.76 8.87
CA TYR A 173 -21.43 -16.46 8.05
C TYR A 173 -22.68 -16.88 8.82
#